data_AF-A0A6P6E2Z3-F1
#
_entry.id   AF-A0A6P6E2Z3-F1
#
_cell.length_a   1.000
_cell.length_b   1.000
_cell.length_c   1.000
_cell.angle_alpha   90.00
_cell.angle_beta   90.00
_cell.angle_gamma   90.00
#
_symmetry.space_group_name_H-M   'P 1'
#
loop_
_entity.id
_entity.type
_entity.pdbx_description
1 polymer ?
#
loop_
_entity_poly.entity_id
_entity_poly.type
_entity_poly.pdbx_seq_one_letter_code
_entity_poly.pdbx_strand_id
1 'polypeptide(L)'
;MRSQGGVTLLSLLLVLALLCSTGFSLRCLNCRRTTKKCNNVTTCTPNLDSCYIVSAGNQSYHGCWREASCTLTFFMERLEESLLLYRCCQRDNCNGKLEEDDGTKGISGMTVLLLAPLVAAVWNLWFWGRIH
;
A
#
# COMPACT_ATOMS: atom_id res chain seq x y z
N MET A 1 32.44 -29.84 -16.07
CA MET A 1 32.16 -28.40 -15.80
C MET A 1 30.65 -28.25 -15.60
N ARG A 2 30.21 -28.14 -14.35
CA ARG A 2 28.79 -28.11 -13.99
C ARG A 2 28.26 -26.71 -14.30
N SER A 3 27.22 -26.61 -15.13
CA SER A 3 26.57 -25.35 -15.52
C SER A 3 25.98 -24.67 -14.27
N GLN A 4 26.80 -23.89 -13.56
CA GLN A 4 26.38 -23.12 -12.39
C GLN A 4 25.56 -21.89 -12.79
N GLY A 5 25.76 -21.35 -14.01
CA GLY A 5 25.06 -20.16 -14.50
C GLY A 5 23.57 -20.37 -14.80
N GLY A 6 23.16 -21.58 -15.21
CA GLY A 6 21.76 -21.89 -15.47
C GLY A 6 20.93 -21.98 -14.18
N VAL A 7 21.51 -22.54 -13.13
CA VAL A 7 20.84 -22.72 -11.83
C VAL A 7 20.67 -21.37 -11.11
N THR A 8 21.67 -20.48 -11.18
CA THR A 8 21.58 -19.14 -10.58
C THR A 8 20.56 -18.25 -11.29
N LEU A 9 20.52 -18.26 -12.63
CA LEU A 9 19.55 -17.52 -13.42
C LEU A 9 18.12 -17.99 -13.13
N LEU A 10 17.90 -19.32 -13.11
CA LEU A 10 16.59 -19.90 -12.87
C LEU A 10 16.08 -19.57 -11.46
N SER A 11 16.97 -19.63 -10.47
CA SER A 11 16.64 -19.28 -9.09
C SER A 11 16.31 -17.79 -8.93
N LEU A 12 17.05 -16.91 -9.62
CA LEU A 12 16.76 -15.46 -9.62
C LEU A 12 15.39 -15.16 -10.23
N LEU A 13 15.09 -15.75 -11.39
CA LEU A 13 13.80 -15.59 -12.07
C LEU A 13 12.62 -16.08 -11.22
N LEU A 14 12.80 -17.18 -10.49
CA LEU A 14 11.79 -17.72 -9.56
C LEU A 14 11.50 -16.75 -8.40
N VAL A 15 12.54 -16.15 -7.81
CA VAL A 15 12.39 -15.15 -6.75
C VAL A 15 11.66 -13.90 -7.25
N LEU A 16 12.02 -13.40 -8.43
CA LEU A 16 11.32 -12.27 -9.09
C LEU A 16 9.86 -12.60 -9.39
N ALA A 17 9.56 -13.81 -9.89
CA ALA A 17 8.19 -14.23 -10.18
C ALA A 17 7.32 -14.29 -8.91
N LEU A 18 7.87 -14.80 -7.80
CA LEU A 18 7.18 -14.84 -6.51
C LEU A 18 6.92 -13.42 -5.96
N LEU A 19 7.90 -12.51 -6.07
CA LEU A 19 7.76 -11.11 -5.66
C LEU A 19 6.74 -10.34 -6.52
N CYS A 20 6.63 -10.65 -7.81
CA CYS A 20 5.64 -10.05 -8.71
C CYS A 20 4.22 -10.61 -8.50
N SER A 21 4.08 -11.79 -7.88
CA SER A 21 2.79 -12.47 -7.72
C SER A 21 2.01 -12.05 -6.47
N THR A 22 2.63 -11.33 -5.53
CA THR A 22 1.93 -10.75 -4.37
C THR A 22 1.21 -9.45 -4.76
N GLY A 23 0.39 -9.50 -5.80
CA GLY A 23 -0.53 -8.44 -6.15
C GLY A 23 -1.71 -8.45 -5.19
N PHE A 24 -1.52 -7.98 -3.96
CA PHE A 24 -2.63 -7.76 -3.04
C PHE A 24 -3.50 -6.64 -3.63
N SER A 25 -4.64 -7.02 -4.19
CA SER A 25 -5.61 -6.05 -4.68
C SER A 25 -6.38 -5.49 -3.49
N LEU A 26 -6.09 -4.24 -3.15
CA LEU A 26 -6.70 -3.51 -2.04
C LEU A 26 -8.22 -3.43 -2.23
N ARG A 27 -9.00 -3.62 -1.15
CA ARG A 27 -10.45 -3.43 -1.18
C ARG A 27 -10.84 -2.18 -0.40
N CYS A 28 -11.70 -1.34 -0.95
CA CYS A 28 -12.12 -0.09 -0.31
C CYS A 28 -13.63 0.05 -0.35
N LEU A 29 -14.17 0.88 0.53
CA LEU A 29 -15.55 1.35 0.39
C LEU A 29 -15.61 2.35 -0.77
N ASN A 30 -16.62 2.22 -1.63
CA ASN A 30 -16.79 3.01 -2.84
C ASN A 30 -18.22 3.52 -2.96
N CYS A 31 -18.43 4.75 -2.48
CA CYS A 31 -19.70 5.45 -2.56
C CYS A 31 -19.49 6.86 -3.08
N ARG A 32 -20.25 7.22 -4.10
CA ARG A 32 -20.36 8.60 -4.56
C ARG A 32 -21.31 9.34 -3.63
N ARG A 33 -20.92 10.54 -3.20
CA ARG A 33 -21.73 11.54 -2.47
C ARG A 33 -22.86 10.93 -1.64
N THR A 34 -22.56 10.52 -0.42
CA THR A 34 -23.55 9.93 0.48
C THR A 34 -23.67 10.75 1.76
N THR A 35 -24.90 10.89 2.28
CA THR A 35 -25.16 11.41 3.63
C THR A 35 -25.38 10.27 4.64
N LYS A 36 -25.40 9.02 4.16
CA LYS A 36 -25.56 7.80 4.95
C LYS A 36 -24.25 7.00 4.97
N LYS A 37 -24.15 6.06 5.90
CA LYS A 37 -23.01 5.12 5.98
C LYS A 37 -22.79 4.40 4.64
N CYS A 38 -21.56 4.47 4.13
CA CYS A 38 -21.15 3.71 2.94
C CYS A 38 -20.83 2.26 3.31
N ASN A 39 -21.48 1.30 2.63
CA ASN A 39 -21.25 -0.14 2.82
C ASN A 39 -20.83 -0.87 1.53
N ASN A 40 -20.70 -0.16 0.41
CA ASN A 40 -20.37 -0.77 -0.87
C ASN A 40 -18.86 -1.03 -0.97
N VAL A 41 -18.44 -2.29 -1.02
CA VAL A 41 -17.04 -2.68 -1.09
C VAL A 41 -16.66 -2.91 -2.55
N THR A 42 -15.51 -2.38 -2.98
CA THR A 42 -14.99 -2.57 -4.33
C THR A 42 -13.50 -2.88 -4.26
N THR A 43 -13.05 -3.78 -5.13
CA THR A 43 -11.64 -4.11 -5.33
C THR A 43 -10.99 -3.03 -6.21
N CYS A 44 -9.91 -2.43 -5.72
CA CYS A 44 -9.18 -1.39 -6.42
C CYS A 44 -8.36 -1.95 -7.57
N THR A 45 -8.22 -1.16 -8.63
CA THR A 45 -7.31 -1.51 -9.73
C THR A 45 -5.85 -1.46 -9.24
N PRO A 46 -4.92 -2.22 -9.86
CA PRO A 46 -3.54 -2.33 -9.36
C PRO A 46 -2.77 -1.01 -9.21
N ASN A 47 -3.18 0.02 -9.97
CA ASN A 47 -2.61 1.37 -9.96
C ASN A 47 -3.19 2.30 -8.88
N LEU A 48 -4.15 1.82 -8.09
CA LEU A 48 -4.78 2.51 -6.97
C LEU A 48 -4.44 1.75 -5.68
N ASP A 49 -3.45 2.28 -4.96
CA ASP A 49 -2.80 1.66 -3.81
C ASP A 49 -3.28 2.22 -2.46
N SER A 50 -4.35 3.01 -2.44
CA SER A 50 -4.98 3.49 -1.21
C SER A 50 -6.50 3.60 -1.29
N CYS A 51 -7.14 3.61 -0.14
CA CYS A 51 -8.53 4.01 0.04
C CYS A 51 -8.57 5.47 0.49
N TYR A 52 -9.55 6.25 0.01
CA TYR A 52 -9.81 7.59 0.51
C TYR A 52 -11.19 7.72 1.15
N ILE A 53 -11.28 8.64 2.11
CA ILE A 53 -12.54 9.23 2.58
C ILE A 53 -12.40 10.75 2.58
N VAL A 54 -13.41 11.43 2.06
CA VAL A 54 -13.54 12.90 2.11
C VAL A 54 -14.90 13.25 2.69
N SER A 55 -14.93 14.22 3.60
CA SER A 55 -16.16 14.82 4.14
C SER A 55 -16.21 16.30 3.79
N ALA A 56 -17.28 16.71 3.12
CA ALA A 56 -17.60 18.09 2.80
C ALA A 56 -18.99 18.39 3.36
N GLY A 57 -19.06 19.18 4.44
CA GLY A 57 -20.29 19.40 5.20
C GLY A 57 -20.88 18.07 5.72
N ASN A 58 -22.12 17.77 5.31
CA ASN A 58 -22.84 16.54 5.70
C ASN A 58 -22.71 15.41 4.65
N GLN A 59 -21.87 15.60 3.63
CA GLN A 59 -21.66 14.62 2.57
C GLN A 59 -20.30 13.97 2.70
N SER A 60 -20.24 12.65 2.51
CA SER A 60 -19.00 11.91 2.44
C SER A 60 -18.82 11.21 1.09
N TYR A 61 -17.55 11.05 0.71
CA TYR A 61 -17.09 10.41 -0.52
C TYR A 61 -16.07 9.35 -0.14
N HIS A 62 -16.21 8.15 -0.71
CA HIS A 62 -15.37 7.02 -0.40
C HIS A 62 -14.93 6.37 -1.71
N GLY A 63 -13.68 5.93 -1.83
CA GLY A 63 -13.25 5.15 -2.98
C GLY A 63 -11.80 4.72 -2.92
N CYS A 64 -11.32 4.20 -4.06
CA CYS A 64 -9.91 3.88 -4.31
C CYS A 64 -9.19 5.11 -4.86
N TRP A 65 -7.95 5.33 -4.43
CA TRP A 65 -7.08 6.37 -4.94
C TRP A 65 -5.61 5.93 -4.97
N ARG A 66 -4.74 6.83 -5.40
CA ARG A 66 -3.30 6.67 -5.31
C ARG A 66 -2.80 7.42 -4.10
N GLU A 67 -2.00 6.76 -3.27
CA GLU A 67 -1.44 7.36 -2.06
C GLU A 67 -0.56 8.58 -2.40
N ALA A 68 0.29 8.45 -3.42
CA ALA A 68 1.14 9.53 -3.91
C ALA A 68 0.36 10.77 -4.43
N SER A 69 -0.94 10.64 -4.68
CA SER A 69 -1.83 11.73 -5.13
C SER A 69 -2.92 12.03 -4.11
N CYS A 70 -2.79 11.55 -2.87
CA CYS A 70 -3.73 11.86 -1.80
C CYS A 70 -3.37 13.20 -1.14
N THR A 71 -3.85 14.30 -1.72
CA THR A 71 -3.60 15.65 -1.21
C THR A 71 -4.90 16.41 -1.02
N LEU A 72 -4.89 17.36 -0.07
CA LEU A 72 -6.02 18.24 0.18
C LEU A 72 -6.44 19.01 -1.08
N THR A 73 -5.45 19.61 -1.77
CA THR A 73 -5.67 20.44 -2.97
C THR A 73 -6.39 19.67 -4.07
N PHE A 74 -6.00 18.42 -4.31
CA PHE A 74 -6.64 17.57 -5.29
C PHE A 74 -8.14 17.37 -4.99
N PHE A 75 -8.50 17.10 -3.73
CA PHE A 75 -9.90 16.90 -3.38
C PHE A 75 -10.71 18.20 -3.42
N MET A 76 -10.11 19.34 -3.05
CA MET A 76 -10.77 20.64 -3.13
C MET A 76 -11.09 21.01 -4.58
N GLU A 77 -10.11 20.86 -5.48
CA GLU A 77 -10.29 21.11 -6.91
C GLU A 77 -11.30 20.15 -7.53
N ARG A 78 -11.24 18.86 -7.17
CA ARG A 78 -12.11 17.83 -7.74
C ARG A 78 -13.57 17.92 -7.27
N LEU A 79 -13.79 18.37 -6.04
CA LEU A 79 -15.14 18.46 -5.45
C LEU A 79 -15.72 19.88 -5.55
N GLU A 80 -14.91 20.87 -5.95
CA GLU A 80 -15.30 22.29 -5.96
C GLU A 80 -15.72 22.80 -4.57
N GLU A 81 -15.11 22.24 -3.52
CA GLU A 81 -15.43 22.55 -2.12
C GLU A 81 -14.27 23.33 -1.47
N SER A 82 -14.60 24.43 -0.78
CA SER A 82 -13.62 25.31 -0.13
C SER A 82 -13.18 24.82 1.25
N LEU A 83 -13.95 23.94 1.87
CA LEU A 83 -13.65 23.36 3.18
C LEU A 83 -14.05 21.89 3.20
N LEU A 84 -13.06 21.01 3.38
CA LEU A 84 -13.28 19.57 3.50
C LEU A 84 -12.25 18.94 4.43
N LEU A 85 -12.59 17.76 4.95
CA LEU A 85 -11.67 16.88 5.66
C LEU A 85 -11.42 15.65 4.81
N TYR A 86 -10.17 15.16 4.79
CA TYR A 86 -9.81 13.99 4.01
C TYR A 86 -8.84 13.08 4.77
N ARG A 87 -8.82 11.81 4.37
CA ARG A 87 -7.85 10.81 4.83
C ARG A 87 -7.65 9.76 3.75
N CYS A 88 -6.41 9.30 3.60
CA CYS A 88 -6.10 8.07 2.86
C CYS A 88 -5.45 7.01 3.76
N CYS A 89 -5.58 5.76 3.36
CA CYS A 89 -5.04 4.60 4.07
C CYS A 89 -4.90 3.39 3.14
N GLN A 90 -3.92 2.52 3.41
CA GLN A 90 -3.56 1.39 2.55
C GLN A 90 -3.95 0.03 3.16
N ARG A 91 -5.15 -0.04 3.76
CA ARG A 91 -5.69 -1.27 4.37
C ARG A 91 -7.11 -1.54 3.86
N ASP A 92 -7.48 -2.80 3.77
CA ASP A 92 -8.83 -3.17 3.33
C ASP A 92 -9.91 -2.47 4.16
N ASN A 93 -10.84 -1.80 3.47
CA ASN A 93 -12.02 -1.16 4.02
C ASN A 93 -11.72 -0.10 5.10
N CYS A 94 -10.52 0.46 5.13
CA CYS A 94 -10.09 1.42 6.15
C CYS A 94 -10.77 2.79 6.07
N ASN A 95 -11.43 3.09 4.94
CA ASN A 95 -12.11 4.35 4.68
C ASN A 95 -13.58 4.37 5.14
N GLY A 96 -13.91 3.70 6.25
CA GLY A 96 -15.29 3.61 6.77
C GLY A 96 -15.78 4.86 7.50
N LYS A 97 -14.89 5.61 8.12
CA LYS A 97 -15.17 6.87 8.80
C LYS A 97 -13.91 7.74 8.82
N LEU A 98 -14.09 9.05 8.98
CA LEU A 98 -12.99 9.90 9.39
C LEU A 98 -12.75 9.55 10.86
N GLU A 99 -11.60 8.97 11.19
CA GLU A 99 -11.21 8.94 12.58
C GLU A 99 -10.87 10.38 12.97
N GLU A 100 -11.54 10.87 14.01
CA GLU A 100 -11.11 12.10 14.68
C GLU A 100 -9.69 11.85 15.19
N ASP A 101 -8.79 12.78 14.89
CA ASP A 101 -7.37 12.68 15.20
C ASP A 101 -7.18 12.77 16.72
N ASP A 102 -7.28 11.65 17.44
CA ASP A 102 -6.75 11.55 18.80
C ASP A 102 -5.24 11.31 18.75
N GLY A 103 -4.51 12.31 18.22
CA GLY A 103 -3.08 12.57 18.43
C GLY A 103 -2.08 11.43 18.19
N THR A 104 -2.50 10.28 17.70
CA THR A 104 -1.70 9.06 17.65
C THR A 104 -1.39 8.76 16.20
N LYS A 105 -0.45 9.53 15.66
CA LYS A 105 0.17 9.22 14.37
C LYS A 105 0.73 7.80 14.45
N GLY A 106 0.10 6.92 13.66
CA GLY A 106 0.46 5.54 13.51
C GLY A 106 1.94 5.41 13.17
N ILE A 107 2.67 4.71 14.03
CA ILE A 107 3.97 4.16 13.71
C ILE A 107 3.73 3.05 12.66
N SER A 108 3.74 3.43 11.38
CA SER A 108 3.78 2.49 10.26
C SER A 108 5.12 2.70 9.54
N GLY A 109 6.18 2.29 10.23
CA GLY A 109 7.55 2.34 9.75
C GLY A 109 8.32 1.16 10.33
N MET A 110 7.74 -0.04 10.27
CA MET A 110 8.35 -1.24 10.87
C MET A 110 8.51 -2.38 9.87
N THR A 111 8.87 -2.04 8.63
CA THR A 111 9.20 -3.03 7.59
C THR A 111 10.61 -2.86 7.03
N VAL A 112 11.46 -2.00 7.61
CA VAL A 112 12.86 -1.83 7.17
C VAL A 112 13.82 -2.85 7.81
N LEU A 113 13.42 -3.57 8.86
CA LEU A 113 14.34 -4.39 9.66
C LEU A 113 14.54 -5.84 9.18
N LEU A 114 13.78 -6.33 8.19
CA LEU A 114 13.90 -7.74 7.74
C LEU A 114 14.89 -7.95 6.58
N LEU A 115 15.48 -6.88 6.03
CA LEU A 115 16.52 -7.01 5.00
C LEU A 115 17.93 -7.26 5.58
N ALA A 116 18.17 -6.87 6.84
CA ALA A 116 19.47 -7.06 7.50
C ALA A 116 19.92 -8.54 7.63
N PRO A 117 19.06 -9.51 8.03
CA PRO A 117 19.50 -10.89 8.19
C PRO A 117 19.80 -11.60 6.85
N LEU A 118 19.19 -11.17 5.74
CA LEU A 118 19.46 -11.75 4.41
C LEU A 118 20.85 -11.37 3.89
N VAL A 119 21.29 -10.13 4.14
CA VAL A 119 22.64 -9.67 3.75
C VAL A 119 23.72 -10.39 4.59
N ALA A 120 23.46 -10.64 5.87
CA ALA A 120 24.37 -11.38 6.75
C ALA A 120 24.51 -12.86 6.35
N ALA A 121 23.43 -13.52 5.91
CA ALA A 121 23.48 -14.90 5.45
C ALA A 121 24.33 -15.06 4.17
N VAL A 122 24.26 -14.11 3.24
CA VAL A 122 25.06 -14.12 2.01
C VAL A 122 26.55 -13.89 2.31
N TRP A 123 26.89 -13.02 3.28
CA TRP A 123 28.29 -12.75 3.65
C TRP A 123 28.99 -13.97 4.26
N ASN A 124 28.30 -14.73 5.12
CA ASN A 124 28.86 -15.92 5.76
C ASN A 124 29.10 -17.07 4.77
N LEU A 125 28.24 -17.21 3.76
CA LEU A 125 28.42 -18.22 2.70
C LEU A 125 29.63 -17.93 1.80
N TRP A 126 29.92 -16.65 1.55
CA TRP A 126 31.11 -16.24 0.76
C TRP A 126 32.43 -16.42 1.50
N PHE A 127 32.44 -16.28 2.84
CA PHE A 127 33.66 -16.41 3.64
C PHE A 127 34.02 -17.87 3.93
N TRP A 128 33.05 -18.77 4.12
CA TRP A 128 33.34 -20.19 4.38
C TRP A 128 33.79 -20.94 3.10
N GLY A 129 33.38 -20.49 1.91
CA GLY A 129 33.84 -21.06 0.64
C GLY A 129 35.31 -20.79 0.28
N ARG A 130 36.08 -20.11 1.13
CA ARG A 130 37.49 -19.72 0.87
C ARG A 130 38.50 -20.28 1.88
N ILE A 131 38.14 -21.33 2.64
CA ILE A 131 39.02 -22.04 3.60
C ILE A 131 39.13 -23.55 3.30
N HIS A 132 38.80 -23.99 2.08
CA HIS A 132 39.16 -25.33 1.58
C HIS A 132 39.50 -25.25 0.09
#